data_AF-A0A498MJQ6-F1
#
_entry.id   AF-A0A498MJQ6-F1
#
_cell.length_a   1.000
_cell.length_b   1.000
_cell.length_c   1.000
_cell.angle_alpha   90.00
_cell.angle_beta   90.00
_cell.angle_gamma   90.00
#
_symmetry.space_group_name_H-M   'P 1'
#
loop_
_entity.id
_entity.type
_entity.pdbx_description
1 polymer ?
#
loop_
_entity_poly.entity_id
_entity_poly.type
_entity_poly.pdbx_seq_one_letter_code
_entity_poly.pdbx_strand_id
1 'polypeptide(L)'
;MPYRRSVPTWLKLTSDDVKEQIFKLAKKGLTPSQIGVILRDSHGVAQVRFVTGNKILRILKSKGLAPDLPEDLYHLIKKAVAVRKHLERNRKDRDAKFRLILVESRIHRLARYYKTKRVLAPNWKYDKTRGTTWLHPRTGEPVNSGHMIRSDLPRGWEEGFTEEGASYFIK
;
A
#
# COMPACT_ATOMS: atom_id res chain seq x y z
N MET A 1 -6.98 23.68 -0.24
CA MET A 1 -7.89 23.50 0.92
C MET A 1 -8.46 24.86 1.28
N PRO A 2 -9.75 24.96 1.67
CA PRO A 2 -10.32 26.22 2.13
C PRO A 2 -9.70 26.66 3.46
N TYR A 3 -9.68 27.98 3.70
CA TYR A 3 -9.21 28.54 4.97
C TYR A 3 -10.10 28.11 6.15
N ARG A 4 -11.43 28.14 5.96
CA ARG A 4 -12.40 27.66 6.94
C ARG A 4 -12.28 26.15 7.11
N ARG A 5 -12.09 25.71 8.35
CA ARG A 5 -11.95 24.30 8.76
C ARG A 5 -13.19 23.75 9.48
N SER A 6 -14.21 24.58 9.67
CA SER A 6 -15.50 24.17 10.24
C SER A 6 -16.34 23.43 9.22
N VAL A 7 -17.23 22.57 9.71
CA VAL A 7 -18.20 21.87 8.87
C VAL A 7 -19.23 22.89 8.35
N PRO A 8 -19.55 22.88 7.05
CA PRO A 8 -20.61 23.74 6.51
C PRO A 8 -21.98 23.42 7.13
N THR A 9 -22.80 24.45 7.38
CA THR A 9 -24.12 24.32 8.04
C THR A 9 -25.16 23.54 7.23
N TRP A 10 -24.97 23.47 5.90
CA TRP A 10 -25.82 22.69 4.99
C TRP A 10 -25.50 21.20 5.01
N LEU A 11 -24.33 20.78 5.51
CA LEU A 11 -23.99 19.36 5.63
C LEU A 11 -24.69 18.79 6.87
N LYS A 12 -25.74 17.99 6.65
CA LYS A 12 -26.53 17.36 7.73
C LYS A 12 -25.98 16.01 8.19
N LEU A 13 -24.94 15.49 7.53
CA LEU A 13 -24.31 14.22 7.89
C LEU A 13 -23.56 14.35 9.21
N THR A 14 -23.84 13.42 10.13
CA THR A 14 -23.13 13.35 11.41
C THR A 14 -21.76 12.70 11.25
N SER A 15 -20.93 12.79 12.28
CA SER A 15 -19.60 12.15 12.26
C SER A 15 -19.69 10.63 12.15
N ASP A 16 -20.75 10.03 12.69
CA ASP A 16 -20.92 8.58 12.72
C ASP A 16 -21.45 8.06 11.39
N ASP A 17 -22.38 8.77 10.75
CA ASP A 17 -22.83 8.46 9.38
C ASP A 17 -21.65 8.40 8.40
N VAL A 18 -20.74 9.39 8.50
CA VAL A 18 -19.54 9.44 7.66
C VAL A 18 -18.61 8.25 7.95
N LYS A 19 -18.42 7.86 9.22
CA LYS A 19 -17.63 6.67 9.57
C LYS A 19 -18.27 5.40 9.01
N GLU A 20 -19.59 5.25 9.11
CA GLU A 20 -20.31 4.11 8.57
C GLU A 20 -20.16 3.99 7.05
N GLN A 21 -20.30 5.10 6.33
CA GLN A 21 -20.06 5.11 4.89
C GLN A 21 -18.61 4.76 4.54
N ILE A 22 -17.63 5.28 5.29
CA ILE A 22 -16.21 4.89 5.14
C ILE A 22 -16.05 3.38 5.32
N PHE A 23 -16.67 2.79 6.35
CA PHE A 23 -16.57 1.34 6.59
C PHE A 23 -17.25 0.53 5.49
N LYS A 24 -18.40 0.98 4.98
CA LYS A 24 -19.11 0.33 3.87
C LYS A 24 -18.28 0.34 2.58
N LEU A 25 -17.73 1.51 2.22
CA LEU A 25 -16.88 1.66 1.04
C LEU A 25 -15.56 0.92 1.20
N ALA A 26 -14.98 0.94 2.40
CA ALA A 26 -13.80 0.16 2.71
C ALA A 26 -14.08 -1.32 2.57
N LYS A 27 -15.21 -1.86 3.07
CA LYS A 27 -15.62 -3.27 2.89
C LYS A 27 -15.77 -3.68 1.42
N LYS A 28 -16.12 -2.76 0.53
CA LYS A 28 -16.15 -2.98 -0.92
C LYS A 28 -14.75 -3.08 -1.57
N GLY A 29 -13.68 -2.86 -0.81
CA GLY A 29 -12.30 -2.92 -1.31
C GLY A 29 -11.77 -1.63 -1.90
N LEU A 30 -12.46 -0.50 -1.67
CA LEU A 30 -11.97 0.79 -2.14
C LEU A 30 -10.83 1.32 -1.28
N THR A 31 -9.89 1.98 -1.94
CA THR A 31 -8.73 2.60 -1.28
C THR A 31 -9.13 3.87 -0.52
N PRO A 32 -8.41 4.25 0.55
CA PRO A 32 -8.65 5.49 1.28
C PRO A 32 -8.81 6.74 0.38
N SER A 33 -8.00 6.84 -0.69
CA SER A 33 -8.11 7.94 -1.66
C SER A 33 -9.43 7.90 -2.44
N GLN A 34 -9.82 6.74 -2.97
CA GLN A 34 -11.10 6.56 -3.69
C GLN A 34 -12.31 6.82 -2.79
N ILE A 35 -12.26 6.37 -1.54
CA ILE A 35 -13.29 6.65 -0.52
C ILE A 35 -13.45 8.16 -0.35
N GLY A 36 -12.35 8.89 -0.22
CA GLY A 36 -12.37 10.35 -0.09
C GLY A 36 -12.93 11.08 -1.31
N VAL A 37 -12.77 10.52 -2.51
CA VAL A 37 -13.38 11.06 -3.74
C VAL A 37 -14.89 10.83 -3.73
N ILE A 38 -15.36 9.61 -3.45
CA ILE A 38 -16.79 9.28 -3.42
C ILE A 38 -17.54 10.07 -2.34
N LEU A 39 -16.94 10.25 -1.17
CA LEU A 39 -17.54 11.05 -0.10
C LEU A 39 -17.67 12.53 -0.49
N ARG A 40 -16.73 13.04 -1.30
CA ARG A 40 -16.78 14.42 -1.79
C ARG A 40 -17.83 14.59 -2.87
N ASP A 41 -17.80 13.71 -3.87
CA ASP A 41 -18.56 13.90 -5.11
C ASP A 41 -20.01 13.44 -4.96
N SER A 42 -20.26 12.35 -4.23
CA SER A 42 -21.62 11.79 -4.07
C SER A 42 -22.30 12.22 -2.76
N HIS A 43 -21.53 12.51 -1.70
CA HIS A 43 -22.10 12.79 -0.37
C HIS A 43 -21.86 14.24 0.09
N GLY A 44 -21.19 15.07 -0.71
CA GLY A 44 -20.91 16.48 -0.38
C GLY A 44 -19.92 16.69 0.78
N VAL A 45 -19.23 15.63 1.23
CA VAL A 45 -18.24 15.71 2.31
C VAL A 45 -16.91 16.19 1.76
N ALA A 46 -16.70 17.51 1.76
CA ALA A 46 -15.49 18.13 1.20
C ALA A 46 -14.18 17.60 1.83
N GLN A 47 -14.16 17.43 3.17
CA GLN A 47 -13.01 16.93 3.92
C GLN A 47 -13.47 16.12 5.13
N VAL A 48 -13.20 14.80 5.11
CA VAL A 48 -13.54 13.88 6.22
C VAL A 48 -12.92 14.31 7.55
N ARG A 49 -11.73 14.91 7.53
CA ARG A 49 -11.04 15.38 8.75
C ARG A 49 -11.84 16.43 9.52
N PHE A 50 -12.56 17.30 8.83
CA PHE A 50 -13.31 18.38 9.49
C PHE A 50 -14.59 17.88 10.12
N VAL A 51 -15.21 16.84 9.55
CA VAL A 51 -16.45 16.26 10.10
C VAL A 51 -16.16 15.29 11.25
N THR A 52 -15.13 14.46 11.11
CA THR A 52 -14.86 13.34 12.04
C THR A 52 -13.69 13.58 12.99
N GLY A 53 -12.93 14.67 12.81
CA GLY A 53 -11.68 14.96 13.52
C GLY A 53 -10.47 14.11 13.08
N ASN A 54 -10.70 12.99 12.39
CA ASN A 54 -9.67 12.03 12.00
C ASN A 54 -9.54 11.89 10.47
N LYS A 55 -8.36 11.44 10.02
CA LYS A 55 -8.15 11.08 8.60
C LYS A 55 -8.72 9.69 8.33
N ILE A 56 -9.15 9.45 7.08
CA ILE A 56 -9.72 8.16 6.62
C ILE A 56 -8.86 6.96 7.05
N LEU A 57 -7.55 7.01 6.81
CA LEU A 57 -6.63 5.92 7.17
C LEU A 57 -6.59 5.64 8.69
N ARG A 58 -6.74 6.67 9.55
CA ARG A 58 -6.83 6.46 11.01
C ARG A 58 -8.14 5.78 11.39
N ILE A 59 -9.26 6.22 10.81
CA ILE A 59 -10.59 5.64 11.03
C ILE A 59 -10.58 4.15 10.65
N LEU A 60 -9.96 3.80 9.52
CA LEU A 60 -9.83 2.40 9.09
C LEU A 60 -8.94 1.57 10.01
N LYS A 61 -7.83 2.14 10.52
CA LYS A 61 -6.96 1.46 11.50
C LYS A 61 -7.69 1.16 12.80
N SER A 62 -8.47 2.10 13.32
CA SER A 62 -9.23 1.91 14.56
C SER A 62 -10.25 0.76 14.47
N LYS A 63 -10.74 0.44 13.27
CA LYS A 63 -11.67 -0.67 13.04
C LYS A 63 -11.01 -1.96 12.50
N GLY A 64 -9.67 -1.98 12.35
CA GLY A 64 -8.96 -3.12 11.78
C GLY A 64 -9.24 -3.38 10.29
N LEU A 65 -9.71 -2.37 9.56
CA LEU A 65 -10.00 -2.45 8.11
C LEU A 65 -8.90 -1.77 7.25
N ALA A 66 -7.78 -1.40 7.87
CA ALA A 66 -6.68 -0.79 7.15
C ALA A 66 -5.91 -1.83 6.33
N PRO A 67 -5.43 -1.48 5.13
CA PRO A 67 -4.55 -2.36 4.38
C PRO A 67 -3.21 -2.51 5.10
N ASP A 68 -2.64 -3.71 5.04
CA ASP A 68 -1.33 -4.03 5.64
C ASP A 68 -0.20 -3.25 4.96
N LEU A 69 -0.31 -3.08 3.64
CA LEU A 69 0.62 -2.29 2.85
C LEU A 69 0.07 -0.86 2.64
N PRO A 70 0.90 0.19 2.80
CA PRO A 70 0.52 1.55 2.43
C PRO A 70 0.07 1.66 0.96
N GLU A 71 -1.01 2.40 0.73
CA GLU A 71 -1.66 2.54 -0.58
C GLU A 71 -0.71 3.02 -1.68
N ASP A 72 0.14 3.99 -1.38
CA ASP A 72 1.11 4.55 -2.32
C ASP A 72 2.21 3.55 -2.68
N LEU A 73 2.73 2.81 -1.70
CA LEU A 73 3.69 1.73 -1.93
C LEU A 73 3.08 0.60 -2.77
N TYR A 74 1.85 0.20 -2.46
CA TYR A 74 1.09 -0.78 -3.23
C TYR A 74 0.96 -0.38 -4.71
N HIS A 75 0.54 0.86 -5.01
CA HIS A 75 0.36 1.30 -6.40
C HIS A 75 1.68 1.44 -7.17
N LEU A 76 2.79 1.77 -6.48
CA LEU A 76 4.11 1.76 -7.11
C LEU A 76 4.54 0.33 -7.47
N ILE A 77 4.33 -0.63 -6.58
CA ILE A 77 4.63 -2.05 -6.83
C ILE A 77 3.76 -2.57 -7.98
N LYS A 78 2.45 -2.30 -7.95
CA LYS A 78 1.52 -2.68 -9.04
C LYS A 78 1.97 -2.13 -10.39
N LYS A 79 2.43 -0.87 -10.43
CA LYS A 79 3.00 -0.26 -11.64
C LYS A 79 4.29 -0.95 -12.08
N ALA A 80 5.21 -1.25 -11.16
CA ALA A 80 6.45 -1.96 -11.48
C ALA A 80 6.18 -3.36 -12.07
N VAL A 81 5.22 -4.10 -11.52
CA VAL A 81 4.80 -5.41 -12.02
C VAL A 81 4.25 -5.29 -13.45
N ALA A 82 3.40 -4.31 -13.72
CA ALA A 82 2.86 -4.07 -15.07
C ALA A 82 3.98 -3.74 -16.09
N VAL A 83 4.92 -2.87 -15.73
CA VAL A 83 6.05 -2.51 -16.60
C VAL A 83 6.99 -3.71 -16.83
N ARG A 84 7.22 -4.54 -15.81
CA ARG A 84 8.01 -5.78 -15.95
C ARG A 84 7.34 -6.74 -16.95
N LYS A 85 6.04 -6.98 -16.80
CA LYS A 85 5.26 -7.83 -17.72
C LYS A 85 5.27 -7.31 -19.16
N HIS A 86 5.26 -5.98 -19.34
CA HIS A 86 5.43 -5.36 -20.66
C HIS A 86 6.82 -5.64 -21.25
N LEU A 87 7.88 -5.48 -20.47
CA LEU A 87 9.27 -5.71 -20.88
C LEU A 87 9.61 -7.17 -21.17
N GLU A 88 8.92 -8.13 -20.53
CA GLU A 88 9.05 -9.56 -20.84
C GLU A 88 8.74 -9.84 -22.32
N ARG A 89 7.75 -9.15 -22.89
CA ARG A 89 7.35 -9.26 -24.30
C ARG A 89 8.16 -8.31 -25.19
N ASN A 90 8.46 -7.12 -24.68
CA ASN A 90 9.10 -6.03 -25.41
C ASN A 90 10.54 -5.78 -24.94
N ARG A 91 11.41 -6.79 -25.11
CA ARG A 91 12.78 -6.76 -24.53
C ARG A 91 13.67 -5.62 -25.06
N LYS A 92 13.34 -5.05 -26.23
CA LYS A 92 14.07 -3.94 -26.86
C LYS A 92 13.62 -2.55 -26.40
N ASP A 93 12.54 -2.45 -25.63
CA ASP A 93 12.00 -1.17 -25.15
C ASP A 93 12.89 -0.57 -24.04
N ARG A 94 13.83 0.30 -24.47
CA ARG A 94 14.79 0.96 -23.58
C ARG A 94 14.13 2.01 -22.67
N ASP A 95 13.07 2.68 -23.15
CA ASP A 95 12.34 3.69 -22.37
C ASP A 95 11.57 3.03 -21.23
N ALA A 96 10.84 1.94 -21.50
CA ALA A 96 10.16 1.20 -20.43
C ALA A 96 11.14 0.64 -19.40
N LYS A 97 12.33 0.19 -19.82
CA LYS A 97 13.40 -0.26 -18.89
C LYS A 97 13.87 0.90 -17.99
N PHE A 98 14.10 2.08 -18.57
CA PHE A 98 14.46 3.26 -17.79
C PHE A 98 13.37 3.66 -16.80
N ARG A 99 12.11 3.68 -17.25
CA ARG A 99 10.95 3.97 -16.39
C ARG A 99 10.77 2.95 -15.26
N LEU A 100 11.03 1.66 -15.51
CA LEU A 100 11.04 0.63 -14.48
C LEU A 100 12.06 0.94 -13.38
N ILE A 101 13.29 1.32 -13.74
CA ILE A 101 14.34 1.70 -12.78
C ILE A 101 13.88 2.87 -11.91
N LEU A 102 13.23 3.88 -12.50
CA LEU A 102 12.69 5.02 -11.75
C LEU A 102 11.54 4.63 -10.81
N VAL A 103 10.67 3.69 -11.21
CA VAL A 103 9.60 3.17 -10.34
C VAL A 103 10.20 2.37 -9.19
N GLU A 104 11.12 1.44 -9.45
CA GLU A 104 11.79 0.62 -8.42
C GLU A 104 12.58 1.50 -7.44
N SER A 105 13.27 2.53 -7.94
CA SER A 105 13.99 3.50 -7.09
C SER A 105 13.05 4.25 -6.14
N ARG A 106 11.84 4.60 -6.60
CA ARG A 106 10.80 5.21 -5.75
C ARG A 106 10.28 4.21 -4.71
N ILE A 107 10.05 2.95 -5.09
CA ILE A 107 9.64 1.88 -4.16
C ILE A 107 10.66 1.75 -3.03
N HIS A 108 11.95 1.66 -3.34
CA HIS A 108 13.00 1.53 -2.33
C HIS A 108 13.06 2.74 -1.38
N ARG A 109 12.96 3.97 -1.93
CA ARG A 109 12.93 5.19 -1.11
C ARG A 109 11.73 5.21 -0.15
N LEU A 110 10.56 4.85 -0.67
CA LEU A 110 9.31 4.86 0.11
C LEU A 110 9.30 3.74 1.16
N ALA A 111 9.78 2.55 0.81
CA ALA A 111 9.94 1.44 1.74
C ALA A 111 10.89 1.79 2.89
N ARG A 112 12.04 2.45 2.60
CA ARG A 112 12.95 2.94 3.66
C ARG A 112 12.24 3.88 4.63
N TYR A 113 11.50 4.86 4.11
CA TYR A 113 10.72 5.78 4.95
C TYR A 113 9.73 5.03 5.86
N TYR A 114 8.98 4.07 5.32
CA TYR A 114 8.00 3.32 6.10
C TYR A 114 8.61 2.34 7.09
N LYS A 115 9.82 1.82 6.84
CA LYS A 115 10.60 1.07 7.82
C LYS A 115 11.04 1.94 8.99
N THR A 116 11.57 3.13 8.72
CA THR A 116 11.94 4.10 9.78
C THR A 116 10.73 4.51 10.62
N LYS A 117 9.55 4.65 10.00
CA LYS A 117 8.30 4.98 10.70
C LYS A 117 7.60 3.77 11.36
N ARG A 118 8.23 2.59 11.35
CA ARG A 118 7.68 1.33 11.90
C ARG A 118 6.29 0.97 11.36
N VAL A 119 5.98 1.41 10.14
CA VAL A 119 4.76 1.02 9.43
C VAL A 119 4.97 -0.31 8.70
N LEU A 120 6.18 -0.54 8.21
CA LEU A 120 6.61 -1.82 7.65
C LEU A 120 7.56 -2.52 8.61
N ALA A 121 7.59 -3.85 8.53
CA ALA A 121 8.56 -4.66 9.24
C ALA A 121 10.00 -4.28 8.81
N PRO A 122 10.99 -4.29 9.72
CA PRO A 122 12.37 -3.93 9.38
C PRO A 122 12.98 -4.80 8.28
N ASN A 123 12.62 -6.09 8.25
CA ASN A 123 13.01 -7.09 7.26
C ASN A 123 12.20 -7.01 5.95
N TRP A 124 11.24 -6.08 5.84
CA TRP A 124 10.46 -5.93 4.61
C TRP A 124 11.38 -5.55 3.44
N LYS A 125 11.30 -6.35 2.37
CA LYS A 125 12.06 -6.17 1.13
C LYS A 125 11.13 -6.28 -0.07
N TYR A 126 11.36 -5.38 -1.04
CA TYR A 126 10.74 -5.48 -2.34
C TYR A 126 11.49 -6.54 -3.16
N ASP A 127 10.88 -7.71 -3.31
CA ASP A 127 11.42 -8.79 -4.15
C ASP A 127 10.93 -8.62 -5.59
N LYS A 128 11.88 -8.75 -6.52
CA LYS A 128 11.70 -8.64 -7.96
C LYS A 128 11.33 -9.98 -8.59
N THR A 129 11.67 -11.07 -7.91
CA THR A 129 11.44 -12.45 -8.32
C THR A 129 10.17 -12.98 -7.68
N ARG A 130 9.48 -13.90 -8.35
CA ARG A 130 8.13 -14.40 -8.02
C ARG A 130 8.04 -15.19 -6.69
N GLY A 131 9.06 -15.17 -5.83
CA GLY A 131 9.20 -16.09 -4.69
C GLY A 131 8.27 -15.84 -3.51
N THR A 132 7.72 -14.63 -3.35
CA THR A 132 6.89 -14.29 -2.19
C THR A 132 5.62 -13.58 -2.62
N THR A 133 4.54 -14.34 -2.74
CA THR A 133 3.22 -13.83 -3.06
C THR A 133 2.44 -13.59 -1.78
N TRP A 134 2.23 -12.34 -1.39
CA TRP A 134 1.17 -12.02 -0.44
C TRP A 134 -0.14 -11.89 -1.22
N LEU A 135 -1.13 -12.71 -0.90
CA LEU A 135 -2.45 -12.58 -1.51
C LEU A 135 -3.18 -11.42 -0.84
N HIS A 136 -3.64 -10.46 -1.64
CA HIS A 136 -4.45 -9.39 -1.11
C HIS A 136 -5.76 -9.95 -0.52
N PRO A 137 -6.08 -9.73 0.77
CA PRO A 137 -7.10 -10.44 1.53
C PRO A 137 -8.54 -10.22 1.02
N ARG A 138 -8.71 -9.38 0.00
CA ARG A 138 -10.02 -9.16 -0.64
C ARG A 138 -10.04 -9.25 -2.17
N THR A 139 -8.91 -9.09 -2.86
CA THR A 139 -8.90 -9.21 -4.34
C THR A 139 -8.37 -10.56 -4.78
N GLY A 140 -7.72 -11.32 -3.89
CA GLY A 140 -7.04 -12.56 -4.24
C GLY A 140 -5.88 -12.37 -5.21
N GLU A 141 -5.57 -11.13 -5.61
CA GLU A 141 -4.49 -10.86 -6.53
C GLU A 141 -3.15 -11.05 -5.80
N PRO A 142 -2.19 -11.76 -6.43
CA PRO A 142 -0.85 -11.90 -5.91
C PRO A 142 -0.15 -10.54 -5.87
N VAL A 143 0.20 -10.08 -4.68
CA VAL A 143 1.02 -8.90 -4.44
C VAL A 143 2.39 -9.38 -3.99
N ASN A 144 3.41 -9.14 -4.81
CA ASN A 144 4.76 -9.58 -4.51
C ASN A 144 5.31 -8.76 -3.32
N SER A 145 5.39 -9.38 -2.14
CA SER A 145 6.04 -8.80 -0.98
C SER A 145 6.79 -9.89 -0.22
N GLY A 146 8.10 -9.72 -0.13
CA GLY A 146 9.05 -10.60 0.54
C GLY A 146 8.64 -10.93 1.96
N HIS A 147 8.01 -12.07 2.18
CA HIS A 147 7.84 -12.67 3.50
C HIS A 147 8.25 -14.15 3.44
N MET A 148 9.30 -14.48 4.18
CA MET A 148 9.53 -15.81 4.72
C MET A 148 9.85 -15.63 6.21
N ILE A 149 9.13 -16.33 7.08
CA ILE A 149 9.45 -16.45 8.50
C ILE A 149 10.00 -17.86 8.69
N ARG A 150 11.23 -17.97 9.21
CA ARG A 150 11.78 -19.22 9.74
C ARG A 150 12.20 -18.98 11.19
N SER A 151 11.74 -19.82 12.11
CA SER A 151 11.88 -19.65 13.56
C SER A 151 13.13 -20.32 14.15
N ASP A 152 13.99 -20.88 13.30
CA ASP A 152 15.13 -21.73 13.63
C ASP A 152 16.50 -21.02 13.50
N LEU A 153 16.55 -19.77 13.02
CA LEU A 153 17.80 -19.03 12.84
C LEU A 153 18.14 -18.11 14.04
N PRO A 154 19.41 -18.05 14.48
CA PRO A 154 19.84 -17.15 15.55
C PRO A 154 19.59 -15.68 15.23
N ARG A 155 19.39 -14.86 16.26
CA ARG A 155 19.06 -13.44 16.11
C ARG A 155 20.12 -12.70 15.28
N GLY A 156 19.71 -12.11 14.16
CA GLY A 156 20.59 -11.36 13.25
C GLY A 156 21.06 -12.16 12.03
N TRP A 157 20.75 -13.46 11.93
CA TRP A 157 21.07 -14.24 10.73
C TRP A 157 19.88 -14.27 9.76
N GLU A 158 20.16 -14.07 8.47
CA GLU A 158 19.20 -14.15 7.37
C GLU A 158 19.65 -15.24 6.36
N GLU A 159 18.72 -16.10 5.92
CA GLU A 159 18.95 -17.07 4.83
C GLU A 159 18.51 -16.46 3.49
N GLY A 160 19.39 -16.47 2.49
CA GLY A 160 19.12 -16.08 1.11
C GLY A 160 19.27 -17.27 0.16
N PHE A 161 18.63 -17.21 -1.02
CA PHE A 161 18.74 -18.23 -2.06
C PHE A 161 19.34 -17.64 -3.34
N THR A 162 20.20 -18.41 -4.00
CA THR A 162 20.76 -18.10 -5.32
C THR A 162 19.81 -18.56 -6.43
N GLU A 163 20.01 -18.07 -7.67
CA GLU A 163 19.19 -18.47 -8.83
C GLU A 163 19.26 -19.99 -9.13
N GLU A 164 20.31 -20.68 -8.65
CA GLU A 164 20.50 -22.13 -8.78
C GLU A 164 19.91 -22.93 -7.60
N GLY A 165 19.25 -22.27 -6.64
CA GLY A 165 18.60 -22.92 -5.51
C GLY A 165 19.52 -23.20 -4.30
N ALA A 166 20.79 -22.78 -4.35
CA ALA A 166 21.68 -22.88 -3.19
C ALA A 166 21.35 -21.83 -2.13
N SER A 167 21.26 -22.24 -0.86
CA SER A 167 21.07 -21.35 0.28
C SER A 167 22.40 -20.77 0.76
N TYR A 168 22.38 -19.51 1.21
CA TYR A 168 23.52 -18.84 1.84
C TYR A 168 23.05 -17.99 3.03
N PHE A 169 23.89 -17.85 4.04
CA PHE A 169 23.55 -17.16 5.29
C PHE A 169 24.32 -15.86 5.43
N ILE A 170 23.62 -14.79 5.81
CA ILE A 170 24.15 -13.44 6.01
C ILE A 170 23.89 -13.04 7.47
N LYS A 171 24.85 -12.33 8.08
CA LYS A 171 24.75 -11.76 9.43
C LYS A 171 24.45 -10.26 9.37
#